data_AF-A0A286RB38-F1
#
_entry.id   AF-A0A286RB38-F1
#
_cell.length_a   1.000
_cell.length_b   1.000
_cell.length_c   1.000
_cell.angle_alpha   90.00
_cell.angle_beta   90.00
_cell.angle_gamma   90.00
#
_symmetry.space_group_name_H-M   'P 1'
#
loop_
_entity.id
_entity.type
_entity.pdbx_description
1 polymer ?
#
loop_
_entity_poly.entity_id
_entity_poly.type
_entity_poly.pdbx_seq_one_letter_code
_entity_poly.pdbx_strand_id
1 'polypeptide(L)'
;MSVQLLSGDLEMRARLALCNSPIYELRDIDVEERDNTIVLRGVVSSFYHKQLAQEAVRSILRGHDVELVNLIEVTRDRFVDPD
;
A
#
# COMPACT_ATOMS: atom_id res chain seq x y z
N MET A 1 -18.90 -22.48 -10.66
CA MET A 1 -19.07 -21.79 -9.35
C MET A 1 -17.72 -21.25 -8.96
N SER A 2 -17.48 -19.97 -9.23
CA SER A 2 -16.20 -19.32 -8.95
C SER A 2 -16.30 -18.69 -7.56
N VAL A 3 -15.52 -19.21 -6.62
CA VAL A 3 -15.44 -18.72 -5.25
C VAL A 3 -14.77 -17.34 -5.24
N GLN A 4 -15.55 -16.28 -4.99
CA GLN A 4 -15.10 -14.90 -4.78
C GLN A 4 -14.43 -14.69 -3.40
N LEU A 5 -13.66 -15.68 -2.92
CA LEU A 5 -13.05 -15.68 -1.58
C LEU A 5 -11.61 -15.14 -1.55
N LEU A 6 -11.04 -14.76 -2.69
CA LEU A 6 -9.62 -14.37 -2.81
C LEU A 6 -9.38 -12.85 -2.80
N SER A 7 -10.35 -12.05 -3.24
CA SER A 7 -10.20 -10.60 -3.45
C SER A 7 -9.80 -9.89 -2.14
N GLY A 8 -10.63 -10.00 -1.10
CA GLY A 8 -10.37 -9.35 0.19
C GLY A 8 -9.13 -9.86 0.96
N ASP A 9 -8.60 -11.04 0.63
CA ASP A 9 -7.38 -11.57 1.27
C ASP A 9 -6.15 -10.75 0.90
N LEU A 10 -6.03 -10.38 -0.38
CA LEU A 10 -4.86 -9.66 -0.88
C LEU A 10 -4.82 -8.22 -0.36
N GLU A 11 -5.96 -7.53 -0.36
CA GLU A 11 -6.07 -6.19 0.24
C GLU A 11 -5.68 -6.23 1.73
N MET A 12 -6.25 -7.18 2.48
CA MET A 12 -5.98 -7.31 3.91
C MET A 12 -4.50 -7.60 4.18
N ARG A 13 -3.89 -8.52 3.43
CA ARG A 13 -2.46 -8.84 3.57
C ARG A 13 -1.57 -7.65 3.21
N ALA A 14 -1.90 -6.92 2.15
CA ALA A 14 -1.20 -5.70 1.76
C ALA A 14 -1.29 -4.64 2.87
N ARG A 15 -2.48 -4.41 3.42
CA ARG A 15 -2.69 -3.48 4.54
C ARG A 15 -1.88 -3.91 5.77
N LEU A 16 -1.93 -5.19 6.15
CA LEU A 16 -1.18 -5.70 7.30
C LEU A 16 0.34 -5.54 7.13
N ALA A 17 0.88 -5.73 5.92
CA ALA A 17 2.31 -5.54 5.68
C ALA A 17 2.73 -4.07 5.83
N LEU A 18 1.89 -3.13 5.41
CA LEU A 18 2.14 -1.70 5.57
C LEU A 18 1.97 -1.24 7.02
N CYS A 19 0.91 -1.67 7.72
CA CYS A 19 0.69 -1.36 9.14
C CYS A 19 1.79 -1.89 10.06
N ASN A 20 2.38 -3.05 9.74
CA ASN A 20 3.46 -3.64 10.52
C ASN A 20 4.86 -3.13 10.13
N SER A 21 4.95 -2.18 9.19
CA SER A 21 6.23 -1.62 8.77
C SER A 21 6.95 -0.92 9.93
N PRO A 22 8.28 -1.07 10.06
CA PRO A 22 9.06 -0.26 10.99
C PRO A 22 9.09 1.23 10.62
N ILE A 23 8.73 1.58 9.38
CA ILE A 23 8.65 2.96 8.90
C ILE A 23 7.23 3.47 9.14
N TYR A 24 7.11 4.47 10.02
CA TYR A 24 5.81 4.98 10.46
C TYR A 24 4.95 5.49 9.30
N GLU A 25 5.54 6.18 8.32
CA GLU A 25 4.81 6.75 7.18
C GLU A 25 4.13 5.69 6.31
N LEU A 26 4.65 4.46 6.29
CA LEU A 26 4.03 3.37 5.53
C LEU A 26 2.71 2.91 6.18
N ARG A 27 2.54 3.13 7.49
CA ARG A 27 1.34 2.71 8.23
C ARG A 27 0.12 3.58 7.92
N ASP A 28 0.36 4.80 7.45
CA ASP A 28 -0.67 5.77 7.02
C ASP A 28 -1.08 5.57 5.56
N ILE A 29 -0.50 4.60 4.84
CA ILE A 29 -0.84 4.34 3.43
C ILE A 29 -2.14 3.54 3.37
N ASP A 30 -3.12 4.11 2.69
CA ASP A 30 -4.37 3.45 2.37
C ASP A 30 -4.17 2.43 1.26
N VAL A 31 -4.77 1.27 1.46
CA VAL A 31 -4.88 0.19 0.48
C VAL A 31 -6.35 0.05 0.13
N GLU A 32 -6.69 0.08 -1.15
CA GLU A 32 -8.03 -0.21 -1.63
C GLU A 32 -7.96 -1.27 -2.72
N GLU A 33 -8.82 -2.28 -2.65
CA GLU A 33 -9.07 -3.15 -3.80
C GLU A 33 -10.22 -2.61 -4.64
N ARG A 34 -10.00 -2.53 -5.95
CA ARG A 34 -11.03 -2.19 -6.94
C ARG A 34 -10.92 -3.14 -8.11
N ASP A 35 -11.97 -3.93 -8.34
CA ASP A 35 -12.02 -4.98 -9.35
C ASP A 35 -10.84 -5.95 -9.24
N ASN A 36 -9.80 -5.75 -10.07
CA ASN A 36 -8.61 -6.58 -10.14
C ASN A 36 -7.32 -5.76 -9.92
N THR A 37 -7.45 -4.67 -9.14
CA THR A 37 -6.40 -3.70 -8.90
C THR A 37 -6.31 -3.36 -7.42
N ILE A 38 -5.10 -3.42 -6.87
CA ILE A 38 -4.76 -2.84 -5.58
C ILE A 38 -4.25 -1.42 -5.80
N VAL A 39 -4.87 -0.46 -5.14
CA VAL A 39 -4.50 0.96 -5.21
C VAL A 39 -3.89 1.38 -3.89
N LEU A 40 -2.68 1.95 -3.95
CA LEU A 40 -2.01 2.58 -2.80
C LEU A 40 -2.18 4.09 -2.85
N ARG A 41 -2.63 4.69 -1.75
CA ARG A 41 -2.83 6.14 -1.59
C ARG A 41 -2.26 6.63 -0.28
N GLY A 42 -1.81 7.87 -0.25
CA GLY A 42 -1.22 8.49 0.94
C GLY A 42 -0.12 9.46 0.58
N VAL A 43 0.53 10.02 1.60
CA VAL A 43 1.63 10.98 1.44
C VAL A 43 2.83 10.47 2.21
N VAL A 44 4.00 10.51 1.58
CA VAL A 44 5.29 10.19 2.22
C VAL A 44 6.30 11.31 2.01
N SER A 45 7.29 11.39 2.89
CA SER A 45 8.37 12.39 2.89
C SER A 45 9.43 12.14 1.82
N SER A 46 9.51 10.91 1.30
CA SER A 46 10.57 10.51 0.38
C SER A 46 10.12 9.54 -0.71
N PHE A 47 10.74 9.66 -1.88
CA PHE A 47 10.59 8.67 -2.95
C PHE A 47 11.06 7.28 -2.51
N TYR A 48 11.99 7.20 -1.56
CA TYR A 48 12.42 5.95 -0.95
C TYR A 48 11.26 5.24 -0.24
N HIS A 49 10.49 5.94 0.60
CA HIS A 49 9.30 5.38 1.25
C HIS A 49 8.23 4.99 0.24
N LYS A 50 8.01 5.81 -0.80
CA LYS A 50 7.07 5.50 -1.89
C LYS A 50 7.45 4.18 -2.59
N GLN A 51 8.73 3.99 -2.89
CA GLN A 51 9.21 2.76 -3.52
C GLN A 51 9.11 1.57 -2.57
N LEU A 52 9.48 1.74 -1.30
CA LEU A 52 9.45 0.66 -0.33
C LEU A 52 8.04 0.14 -0.07
N ALA A 53 7.05 1.04 0.05
CA ALA A 53 5.64 0.69 0.16
C ALA A 53 5.18 -0.16 -1.04
N GLN A 54 5.56 0.27 -2.25
CA GLN A 54 5.22 -0.44 -3.47
C GLN A 54 5.83 -1.84 -3.52
N GLU A 55 7.10 -2.00 -3.16
CA GLU A 55 7.74 -3.32 -3.20
C GLU A 55 7.21 -4.26 -2.10
N ALA A 56 6.86 -3.73 -0.92
CA ALA A 56 6.23 -4.50 0.14
C ALA A 56 4.90 -5.11 -0.33
N VAL A 57 4.05 -4.30 -0.97
CA VAL A 57 2.75 -4.77 -1.50
C VAL A 57 2.96 -5.65 -2.73
N ARG A 58 3.82 -5.26 -3.68
CA ARG A 58 4.10 -6.06 -4.88
C ARG A 58 4.53 -7.47 -4.53
N SER A 59 5.31 -7.65 -3.47
CA SER A 59 5.77 -8.98 -3.03
C SER A 59 4.63 -9.90 -2.61
N ILE A 60 3.54 -9.35 -2.07
CA ILE A 60 2.34 -10.08 -1.66
C ILE A 60 1.50 -10.50 -2.88
N LEU A 61 1.45 -9.64 -3.89
CA LEU A 61 0.69 -9.87 -5.12
C LEU A 61 1.41 -10.80 -6.11
N ARG A 62 2.67 -11.19 -5.84
CA ARG A 62 3.42 -12.09 -6.72
C ARG A 62 2.67 -13.42 -6.91
N GLY A 63 2.45 -13.79 -8.17
CA GLY A 63 1.72 -15.01 -8.52
C GLY A 63 0.20 -14.85 -8.54
N HIS A 64 -0.31 -13.66 -8.24
CA HIS A 64 -1.70 -13.28 -8.42
C HIS A 64 -1.83 -12.42 -9.68
N ASP A 65 -2.86 -12.66 -10.47
CA ASP A 65 -3.21 -11.83 -11.63
C ASP A 65 -3.94 -10.59 -11.13
N VAL A 66 -3.22 -9.65 -10.51
CA VAL A 66 -3.75 -8.42 -9.90
C VAL A 66 -2.80 -7.26 -10.21
N GLU A 67 -3.35 -6.12 -10.64
CA GLU A 67 -2.56 -4.92 -10.90
C GLU A 67 -2.27 -4.15 -9.62
N LEU A 68 -1.11 -3.48 -9.56
CA LEU A 68 -0.75 -2.57 -8.48
C LEU A 68 -0.61 -1.15 -9.02
N VAL A 69 -1.46 -0.24 -8.54
CA VAL A 69 -1.42 1.18 -8.88
C VAL A 69 -0.95 1.98 -7.68
N ASN A 70 0.19 2.66 -7.82
CA ASN A 70 0.79 3.48 -6.78
C ASN A 70 0.47 4.96 -7.01
N LEU A 71 -0.49 5.50 -6.23
CA LEU A 71 -0.88 6.91 -6.21
C LEU A 71 -0.34 7.63 -4.96
N ILE A 72 0.67 7.10 -4.30
CA ILE A 72 1.31 7.75 -3.16
C ILE A 72 1.98 9.05 -3.64
N GLU A 73 1.72 10.15 -2.97
CA GLU A 73 2.36 11.43 -3.24
C GLU A 73 3.63 11.59 -2.39
N VAL A 74 4.62 12.31 -2.93
CA VAL A 74 5.86 12.62 -2.21
C VAL A 74 5.91 14.10 -1.93
N THR A 75 5.79 14.47 -0.66
CA THR A 75 5.83 15.86 -0.20
C THR A 75 6.99 16.03 0.77
N ARG A 76 7.94 16.92 0.45
CA ARG A 76 9.13 17.17 1.26
C ARG A 76 8.84 17.92 2.58
N ASP A 77 7.67 18.56 2.65
CA ASP A 77 7.17 19.27 3.83
C ASP A 77 6.01 18.49 4.47
N ARG A 78 6.31 17.52 5.32
CA ARG A 78 5.42 17.27 6.47
C ARG A 78 6.00 18.13 7.59
N PHE A 79 5.56 19.39 7.67
CA PHE A 79 5.63 20.10 8.94
C PHE A 79 4.85 19.25 9.94
N VAL A 80 5.58 18.59 10.84
CA VAL A 80 5.00 17.95 12.00
C VAL A 80 4.53 19.09 12.89
N ASP A 81 3.22 19.15 13.16
CA ASP A 81 2.69 20.03 14.19
C ASP A 81 3.44 19.73 15.49
N PRO A 82 4.15 20.71 16.09
CA PRO A 82 4.72 20.50 17.41
C PRO A 82 3.56 20.50 18.41
N ASP A 83 3.24 19.33 18.95
CA ASP A 83 2.43 19.21 20.18
C ASP A 83 2.98 20.11 21.31
#